data_AF-A0A101HS95-F1
#
_entry.id   AF-A0A101HS95-F1
#
_cell.length_a   1.000
_cell.length_b   1.000
_cell.length_c   1.000
_cell.angle_alpha   90.00
_cell.angle_beta   90.00
_cell.angle_gamma   90.00
#
_symmetry.space_group_name_H-M   'P 1'
#
loop_
_entity.id
_entity.type
_entity.pdbx_description
1 polymer ?
#
loop_
_entity_poly.entity_id
_entity_poly.type
_entity_poly.pdbx_seq_one_letter_code
_entity_poly.pdbx_strand_id
1 'polypeptide(L)' 'MSFKDLLDNGPKVVNLGMERFYLDLQDQEVPAVKVNWRPPLAKSSLMDKLRKLRGEEVE' A
#
# COMPACT_ATOMS: atom_id res chain seq x y z
N MET A 1 8.20 10.69 18.94
CA MET A 1 8.66 11.48 17.78
C MET A 1 8.07 12.87 17.94
N SER A 2 8.89 13.90 18.03
CA SER A 2 8.41 15.28 17.99
C SER A 2 7.98 15.64 16.56
N PHE A 3 7.08 16.62 16.41
CA PHE A 3 6.73 17.16 15.09
C PHE A 3 7.97 17.69 14.35
N LYS A 4 8.91 18.27 15.10
CA LYS A 4 10.19 18.74 14.55
C LYS A 4 11.01 17.58 13.98
N ASP A 5 11.13 16.48 14.73
CA ASP A 5 11.86 15.29 14.27
C ASP A 5 11.27 14.70 12.98
N LEU A 6 9.93 14.76 12.84
CA LEU A 6 9.22 14.27 11.65
C LEU A 6 9.52 15.12 10.40
N LEU A 7 9.61 16.44 10.57
CA LEU A 7 9.96 17.35 9.47
C LEU A 7 11.44 17.23 9.08
N ASP A 8 12.32 17.07 10.06
CA ASP A 8 13.77 17.01 9.82
C ASP A 8 14.22 15.66 9.26
N ASN A 9 13.60 14.54 9.68
CA ASN A 9 14.06 13.18 9.34
C ASN A 9 13.06 12.39 8.48
N GLY A 10 11.90 12.97 8.19
CA GLY A 10 10.83 12.30 7.46
C GLY A 10 10.11 11.19 8.26
N PRO A 11 9.01 10.64 7.70
CA PRO A 11 8.23 9.60 8.33
C PRO A 11 8.87 8.22 8.19
N LYS A 12 8.48 7.28 9.06
CA LYS A 12 8.64 5.84 8.84
C LYS A 12 7.26 5.26 8.60
N VAL A 13 7.07 4.52 7.50
CA VAL A 13 5.73 4.21 6.98
C VAL A 13 5.45 2.71 6.96
N VAL A 14 4.28 2.34 7.47
CA VAL A 14 3.68 1.01 7.25
C VAL A 14 2.52 1.20 6.27
N ASN A 15 2.71 0.85 5.00
CA ASN A 15 1.71 1.08 3.97
C ASN A 15 0.72 -0.09 3.87
N LEU A 16 -0.53 0.17 4.26
CA LEU A 16 -1.68 -0.71 4.09
C LEU A 16 -2.43 -0.47 2.77
N GLY A 17 -2.18 0.66 2.10
CA GLY A 17 -3.00 1.19 1.01
C GLY A 17 -2.64 0.62 -0.37
N MET A 18 -2.46 1.50 -1.35
CA MET A 18 -2.11 1.10 -2.73
C MET A 18 -0.63 0.75 -2.86
N GLU A 19 -0.28 -0.14 -3.79
CA GLU A 19 1.11 -0.48 -4.09
C GLU A 19 1.87 0.72 -4.67
N ARG A 20 1.25 1.48 -5.58
CA ARG A 20 1.85 2.67 -6.18
C ARG A 20 2.34 3.68 -5.13
N PHE A 21 1.54 3.91 -4.09
CA PHE A 21 1.96 4.79 -2.98
C PHE A 21 3.18 4.27 -2.22
N TYR A 22 3.36 2.94 -2.11
CA TYR A 22 4.60 2.38 -1.54
C TYR A 22 5.79 2.62 -2.46
N LEU A 23 5.63 2.41 -3.76
CA LEU A 23 6.68 2.68 -4.75
C LEU A 23 7.09 4.16 -4.74
N ASP A 24 6.10 5.07 -4.72
CA ASP A 24 6.36 6.51 -4.64
C ASP A 24 7.14 6.90 -3.37
N LEU A 25 6.93 6.20 -2.24
CA LEU A 25 7.69 6.40 -1.00
C LEU A 25 9.12 5.83 -1.11
N GLN A 26 9.30 4.69 -1.77
CA GLN A 26 10.63 4.11 -1.99
C GLN A 26 11.48 4.97 -2.94
N ASP A 27 10.88 5.55 -3.97
CA ASP A 27 11.55 6.45 -4.91
C ASP A 27 12.07 7.73 -4.21
N GLN A 28 11.41 8.13 -3.11
CA GLN A 28 11.84 9.22 -2.23
C GLN A 28 12.76 8.76 -1.10
N GLU A 29 13.24 7.51 -1.16
CA GLU A 29 14.12 6.89 -0.15
C GLU A 29 13.52 6.88 1.27
N VAL A 30 12.19 6.94 1.40
CA VAL A 30 11.50 6.91 2.68
C VAL A 30 11.50 5.47 3.24
N PRO A 31 11.85 5.26 4.52
CA PRO A 31 11.78 3.93 5.14
C PRO A 31 10.33 3.45 5.23
N ALA A 32 9.94 2.58 4.30
CA ALA A 32 8.59 2.07 4.18
C ALA A 32 8.55 0.54 4.10
N VAL A 33 7.50 -0.06 4.68
CA VAL A 33 7.15 -1.47 4.49
C VAL A 33 5.74 -1.60 3.94
N LYS A 34 5.53 -2.53 3.00
CA LYS A 34 4.21 -2.83 2.45
C LYS A 34 3.57 -3.97 3.21
N VAL A 35 2.36 -3.74 3.71
CA VAL A 35 1.54 -4.81 4.26
C VAL A 35 0.75 -5.47 3.13
N ASN A 36 0.91 -6.79 2.99
CA ASN A 36 0.08 -7.60 2.10
C ASN A 36 -1.29 -7.83 2.75
N TRP A 37 -2.10 -6.77 2.82
CA TRP A 37 -3.42 -6.81 3.44
C TRP A 37 -4.47 -7.35 2.47
N ARG A 38 -5.34 -8.22 2.98
CA ARG A 38 -6.52 -8.74 2.27
C ARG A 38 -7.76 -8.59 3.16
N PRO A 39 -8.94 -8.26 2.61
CA PRO A 39 -10.16 -8.18 3.39
C PRO A 39 -10.47 -9.53 4.05
N PRO A 40 -10.90 -9.57 5.33
CA PRO A 40 -11.18 -10.84 6.04
C PRO A 40 -12.23 -11.72 5.36
N LEU A 41 -13.17 -11.10 4.64
CA LEU A 41 -14.27 -11.77 3.92
C LEU A 41 -13.99 -11.95 2.43
N ALA A 42 -12.74 -11.75 2.00
CA ALA A 42 -12.32 -11.94 0.62
C ALA A 42 -12.35 -13.42 0.23
N LYS A 43 -13.53 -13.91 -0.18
CA LYS A 43 -13.62 -15.16 -0.94
C LYS A 43 -12.94 -14.94 -2.30
N SER A 44 -12.29 -15.97 -2.85
CA SER A 44 -11.62 -15.90 -4.17
C SER A 44 -12.53 -15.27 -5.23
N SER A 45 -13.79 -15.69 -5.27
CA SER A 45 -14.80 -15.17 -6.20
C SER A 45 -15.10 -13.67 -6.07
N LEU A 46 -14.96 -13.09 -4.87
CA LEU A 46 -15.10 -11.64 -4.68
C LEU A 46 -13.87 -10.90 -5.20
N MET A 47 -12.68 -11.43 -4.92
CA MET A 47 -11.43 -10.83 -5.42
C MET A 47 -11.37 -10.85 -6.95
N ASP A 48 -11.78 -11.95 -7.58
CA ASP A 48 -11.81 -12.05 -9.04
C ASP A 48 -12.77 -11.03 -9.66
N LYS A 49 -13.95 -10.85 -9.06
CA LYS A 49 -14.92 -9.81 -9.49
C LYS A 49 -14.35 -8.40 -9.33
N LEU A 50 -13.68 -8.12 -8.20
CA LEU A 50 -13.04 -6.83 -7.96
C LEU A 50 -11.91 -6.55 -8.94
N ARG A 51 -11.11 -7.57 -9.33
CA ARG A 51 -10.07 -7.43 -10.36
C ARG A 51 -10.65 -7.11 -11.74
N LYS A 52 -11.71 -7.83 -12.13
CA LYS A 52 -12.45 -7.57 -13.37
C LYS A 52 -13.02 -6.14 -13.43
N LEU A 53 -13.62 -5.66 -12.34
CA LEU A 53 -14.15 -4.29 -12.27
C LEU A 53 -13.05 -3.21 -12.35
N ARG A 54 -11.83 -3.54 -11.92
CA ARG A 54 -10.67 -2.64 -11.99
C ARG A 54 -9.98 -2.64 -13.36
N GLY A 55 -10.40 -3.51 -14.28
CA GLY A 55 -9.78 -3.66 -15.59
C GLY A 55 -8.44 -4.41 -15.57
N GLU A 56 -8.15 -5.14 -14.49
CA GLU A 56 -7.01 -6.06 -14.48
C GLU A 56 -7.42 -7.32 -15.25
N GLU A 57 -6.74 -7.61 -16.37
CA GLU A 57 -6.95 -8.86 -17.10
C GLU A 57 -6.62 -10.04 -16.17
N VAL A 58 -7.59 -10.95 -16.03
CA VAL A 58 -7.41 -12.21 -15.31
C VAL A 58 -7.12 -13.25 -16.38
N GLU A 59 -5.84 -13.58 -16.58
CA GLU A 59 -5.43 -14.80 -17.29
C GLU A 59 -5.97 -16.05 -16.59
#